data_AF-A0A8C5IAD2-F1
#
_entry.id   AF-A0A8C5IAD2-F1
#
_cell.length_a   1.000
_cell.length_b   1.000
_cell.length_c   1.000
_cell.angle_alpha   90.00
_cell.angle_beta   90.00
_cell.angle_gamma   90.00
#
_symmetry.space_group_name_H-M   'P 1'
#
loop_
_entity.id
_entity.type
_entity.pdbx_description
1 polymer ?
#
loop_
_entity_poly.entity_id
_entity_poly.type
_entity_poly.pdbx_seq_one_letter_code
_entity_poly.pdbx_strand_id
1 'polypeptide(L)'
;MASGRAGPRRQPMSLAEAGPGTENERLGLVRLSMLQNPLIIKPELGKPMRNCYALPGPDFTYGMYMHKRDGGVPEAIGHWDTVKAKAHPRKRVMPRDFVAMGRAAVDEGCTKAREFALYYGYMDIRCKDKGILRYGGKVPPGMTFGKPPRPPTPFFDLMQHRYKELWMEEQRARTRVQHMMKKKIGEVRENRTSFLRTHPLPVKEESFWHLRRFEKAKPHLRTFPDPESRQKALSASH
;
A
#
# COMPACT_ATOMS: atom_id res chain seq x y z
N MET A 1 12.99 8.25 46.81
CA MET A 1 13.04 8.40 45.33
C MET A 1 12.45 9.77 44.99
N ALA A 2 13.29 10.70 44.58
CA ALA A 2 12.91 12.09 44.34
C ALA A 2 11.84 12.18 43.24
N SER A 3 10.64 12.64 43.60
CA SER A 3 9.59 12.98 42.67
C SER A 3 10.02 14.24 41.91
N GLY A 4 10.78 14.07 40.83
CA GLY A 4 11.02 15.16 39.89
C GLY A 4 9.69 15.66 39.37
N ARG A 5 9.30 16.88 39.74
CA ARG A 5 8.11 17.54 39.18
C ARG A 5 8.37 17.71 37.68
N ALA A 6 7.80 16.82 36.87
CA ALA A 6 7.77 16.99 35.44
C ALA A 6 7.08 18.33 35.15
N GLY A 7 7.71 19.16 34.30
CA GLY A 7 7.13 20.44 33.90
C GLY A 7 5.74 20.27 33.28
N PRO A 8 4.95 21.35 33.20
CA PRO A 8 3.61 21.31 32.64
C PRO A 8 3.64 20.74 31.21
N ARG A 9 2.71 19.82 30.94
CA ARG A 9 2.57 19.20 29.61
C ARG A 9 2.23 20.28 28.58
N ARG A 10 2.94 20.27 27.45
CA ARG A 10 2.71 21.23 26.37
C ARG A 10 1.41 20.93 25.65
N GLN A 11 0.59 21.97 25.49
CA GLN A 11 -0.64 21.92 24.72
C GLN A 11 -0.37 22.19 23.24
N PRO A 12 -1.27 21.74 22.34
CA PRO A 12 -1.24 22.17 20.94
C PRO A 12 -1.31 23.70 20.85
N MET A 13 -0.68 24.26 19.81
CA MET A 13 -0.57 25.70 19.64
C MET A 13 -1.95 26.34 19.48
N SER A 14 -2.15 27.48 20.14
CA SER A 14 -3.38 28.28 20.05
C SER A 14 -3.18 29.52 19.16
N LEU A 15 -4.27 30.12 18.67
CA LEU A 15 -4.19 31.33 17.84
C LEU A 15 -3.54 32.52 18.56
N ALA A 16 -3.70 32.60 19.89
CA ALA A 16 -3.09 33.66 20.70
C ALA A 16 -1.55 33.61 20.65
N GLU A 17 -0.98 32.42 20.48
CA GLU A 17 0.48 32.23 20.45
C GLU A 17 1.09 32.53 19.08
N ALA A 18 0.28 32.74 18.04
CA ALA A 18 0.74 33.14 16.70
C ALA A 18 0.68 34.65 16.45
N GLY A 19 0.35 35.44 17.49
CA GLY A 19 0.26 36.89 17.44
C GLY A 19 1.62 37.60 17.41
N PRO A 20 1.62 38.93 17.22
CA PRO A 20 2.83 39.74 17.22
C PRO A 20 3.52 39.72 18.59
N GLY A 21 4.85 39.63 18.61
CA GLY A 21 5.65 39.60 19.85
C GLY A 21 5.80 38.23 20.52
N THR A 22 5.33 37.15 19.89
CA THR A 22 5.59 35.77 20.34
C THR A 22 6.74 35.12 19.54
N GLU A 23 7.37 34.08 20.09
CA GLU A 23 8.40 33.28 19.36
C GLU A 23 7.88 32.73 18.01
N ASN A 24 6.56 32.58 17.89
CA ASN A 24 5.86 32.07 16.72
C ASN A 24 5.08 33.16 15.98
N GLU A 25 5.56 34.41 15.99
CA GLU A 25 4.95 35.50 15.24
C GLU A 25 4.84 35.15 13.74
N ARG A 26 3.64 35.36 13.20
CA ARG A 26 3.31 35.15 11.80
C ARG A 26 2.67 36.40 11.22
N LEU A 27 3.17 36.81 10.06
CA LEU A 27 2.61 37.90 9.29
C LEU A 27 1.40 37.40 8.49
N GLY A 28 0.31 38.19 8.49
CA GLY A 28 -0.90 37.90 7.73
C GLY A 28 -1.95 37.07 8.48
N LEU A 29 -2.90 36.51 7.74
CA LEU A 29 -4.04 35.79 8.31
C LEU A 29 -3.64 34.38 8.75
N VAL A 30 -3.63 34.13 10.05
CA VAL A 30 -3.32 32.81 10.64
C VAL A 30 -4.58 31.93 10.66
N ARG A 31 -4.53 30.77 10.00
CA ARG A 31 -5.60 29.76 10.01
C ARG A 31 -5.34 28.66 11.03
N LEU A 32 -6.39 28.10 11.62
CA LEU A 32 -6.30 27.00 12.59
C LEU A 32 -5.56 25.76 12.05
N SER A 33 -5.75 25.43 10.77
CA SER A 33 -5.06 24.29 10.13
C SER A 33 -3.53 24.44 10.11
N MET A 34 -3.01 25.67 10.15
CA MET A 34 -1.58 25.93 10.19
C MET A 34 -0.94 25.62 11.55
N LEU A 35 -1.75 25.38 12.59
CA LEU A 35 -1.33 24.97 13.93
C LEU A 35 -1.28 23.44 14.08
N GLN A 36 -1.88 22.70 13.13
CA GLN A 36 -1.89 21.23 13.11
C GLN A 36 -0.77 20.65 12.24
N ASN A 37 -0.13 21.46 11.40
CA ASN A 37 0.94 20.99 10.52
C ASN A 37 2.32 21.20 11.17
N PRO A 38 3.07 20.13 11.51
CA PRO A 38 4.37 20.22 12.16
C PRO A 38 5.44 20.90 11.30
N LEU A 39 5.28 20.92 9.97
CA LEU A 39 6.25 21.55 9.07
C LEU A 39 6.13 23.08 9.05
N ILE A 40 4.99 23.63 9.49
CA ILE A 40 4.74 25.08 9.47
C ILE A 40 5.12 25.71 10.83
N ILE A 41 5.11 24.94 11.92
CA ILE A 41 5.43 25.43 13.25
C ILE A 41 6.94 25.73 13.38
N LYS A 42 7.29 26.92 13.89
CA LYS A 42 8.69 27.26 14.13
C LYS A 42 9.16 26.55 15.41
N PRO A 43 10.39 26.02 15.44
CA PRO A 43 10.96 25.46 16.66
C PRO A 43 11.21 26.58 17.66
N GLU A 44 10.72 26.39 18.89
CA GLU A 44 10.93 27.32 19.99
C GLU A 44 12.25 27.03 20.71
N LEU A 45 12.98 28.06 21.11
CA LEU A 45 14.30 27.90 21.73
C LEU A 45 14.19 27.31 23.15
N GLY A 46 15.01 26.31 23.47
CA GLY A 46 15.06 25.66 24.79
C GLY A 46 13.86 24.74 25.09
N LYS A 47 13.09 24.41 24.05
CA LYS A 47 11.79 23.78 24.16
C LYS A 47 11.70 22.61 23.15
N PRO A 48 11.16 21.43 23.53
CA PRO A 48 10.97 20.35 22.59
C PRO A 48 9.93 20.74 21.53
N MET A 49 10.08 20.18 20.33
CA MET A 49 9.18 20.44 19.21
C MET A 49 7.72 20.14 19.61
N ARG A 50 6.81 21.06 19.29
CA ARG A 50 5.40 20.91 19.63
C ARG A 50 4.78 19.76 18.83
N ASN A 51 4.05 18.89 19.52
CA ASN A 51 3.30 17.83 18.87
C ASN A 51 1.98 18.43 18.37
N CYS A 52 1.75 18.42 17.05
CA CYS A 52 0.63 19.14 16.42
C CYS A 52 -0.69 18.34 16.41
N TYR A 53 -0.74 17.25 17.17
CA TYR A 53 -1.89 16.39 17.28
C TYR A 53 -2.75 16.78 18.48
N ALA A 54 -4.06 16.59 18.35
CA ALA A 54 -4.99 16.68 19.46
C ALA A 54 -4.69 15.54 20.45
N LEU A 55 -3.93 15.85 21.49
CA LEU A 55 -3.63 14.94 22.56
C LEU A 55 -4.77 14.94 23.58
N PRO A 56 -5.14 13.77 24.15
CA PRO A 56 -5.96 13.71 25.34
C PRO A 56 -5.50 14.70 26.42
N GLY A 57 -6.47 15.26 27.15
CA GLY A 57 -6.26 16.31 28.13
C GLY A 57 -5.25 15.96 29.24
N PRO A 58 -4.93 16.93 30.12
CA PRO A 58 -3.89 16.76 31.14
C PRO A 58 -4.14 15.56 32.08
N ASP A 59 -5.40 15.22 32.30
CA ASP A 59 -5.82 14.10 33.18
C ASP A 59 -5.61 12.72 32.55
N PHE A 60 -5.33 12.65 31.24
CA PHE A 60 -5.09 11.39 30.57
C PHE A 60 -3.70 10.85 30.89
N THR A 61 -3.63 9.61 31.36
CA THR A 61 -2.35 8.94 31.64
C THR A 61 -1.96 8.09 30.43
N TYR A 62 -0.87 8.46 29.77
CA TYR A 62 -0.31 7.68 28.68
C TYR A 62 0.38 6.42 29.20
N GLY A 63 0.33 5.35 28.40
CA GLY A 63 0.92 4.06 28.73
C GLY A 63 -0.13 2.97 28.83
N MET A 64 0.33 1.72 28.91
CA MET A 64 -0.57 0.58 29.12
C MET A 64 -0.89 0.48 30.61
N TYR A 65 -2.13 0.82 30.98
CA TYR A 65 -2.62 0.51 32.32
C TYR A 65 -2.86 -1.00 32.44
N MET A 66 -1.96 -1.68 33.14
CA MET A 66 -2.10 -3.08 33.52
C MET A 66 -3.14 -3.14 34.64
N HIS A 67 -4.41 -3.37 34.30
CA HIS A 67 -5.42 -3.69 35.30
C HIS A 67 -4.99 -4.95 36.06
N LYS A 68 -4.56 -4.79 37.31
CA LYS A 68 -4.38 -5.91 38.25
C LYS A 68 -5.76 -6.44 38.60
N ARG A 69 -6.25 -7.42 37.82
CA ARG A 69 -7.50 -8.16 38.11
C ARG A 69 -7.21 -9.47 38.82
N ASP A 70 -6.10 -9.54 39.53
CA ASP A 70 -5.61 -10.80 40.10
C ASP A 70 -6.22 -11.05 41.50
N GLY A 71 -7.19 -10.23 41.93
CA GLY A 71 -7.84 -10.35 43.25
C GLY A 71 -6.94 -10.23 44.47
N GLY A 72 -5.64 -10.06 44.25
CA GLY A 72 -4.61 -10.15 45.27
C GLY A 72 -4.38 -11.57 45.78
N VAL A 73 -3.63 -11.64 46.87
CA VAL A 73 -3.31 -12.88 47.59
C VAL A 73 -4.55 -13.74 47.95
N PRO A 74 -5.69 -13.19 48.40
CA PRO A 74 -6.82 -14.03 48.79
C PRO A 74 -7.48 -14.76 47.61
N GLU A 75 -7.57 -14.14 46.43
CA GLU A 75 -8.10 -14.83 45.24
C GLU A 75 -7.13 -15.92 44.76
N ALA A 76 -5.82 -15.67 44.85
CA ALA A 76 -4.77 -16.64 44.51
C ALA A 76 -4.76 -17.88 45.43
N ILE A 77 -5.00 -17.70 46.75
CA ILE A 77 -5.04 -18.81 47.71
C ILE A 77 -6.39 -19.54 47.67
N GLY A 78 -7.50 -18.80 47.55
CA GLY A 78 -8.84 -19.37 47.66
C GLY A 78 -9.37 -20.08 46.41
N HIS A 79 -8.83 -19.80 45.22
CA HIS A 79 -9.39 -20.24 43.94
C HIS A 79 -8.38 -20.94 43.03
N TRP A 80 -7.55 -21.84 43.57
CA TRP A 80 -6.48 -22.54 42.84
C TRP A 80 -6.97 -23.36 41.65
N ASP A 81 -8.22 -23.84 41.66
CA ASP A 81 -8.75 -24.80 40.69
C ASP A 81 -9.85 -24.24 39.76
N THR A 82 -10.05 -22.91 39.74
CA THR A 82 -11.13 -22.29 38.94
C THR A 82 -10.64 -21.19 38.02
N VAL A 83 -9.53 -21.40 37.31
CA VAL A 83 -9.23 -20.58 36.14
C VAL A 83 -10.20 -20.96 35.02
N LYS A 84 -11.41 -20.40 35.08
CA LYS A 84 -12.35 -20.46 33.97
C LYS A 84 -11.67 -19.77 32.79
N ALA A 85 -11.41 -20.53 31.72
CA ALA A 85 -10.90 -19.96 30.48
C ALA A 85 -11.79 -18.77 30.11
N LYS A 86 -11.26 -17.55 30.21
CA LYS A 86 -11.97 -16.37 29.75
C LYS A 86 -12.21 -16.56 28.27
N ALA A 87 -13.44 -16.91 27.90
CA ALA A 87 -13.94 -16.73 26.56
C ALA A 87 -13.69 -15.25 26.25
N HIS A 88 -12.66 -14.95 25.48
CA HIS A 88 -12.30 -13.58 25.15
C HIS A 88 -13.54 -12.95 24.49
N PRO A 89 -14.26 -12.03 25.14
CA PRO A 89 -15.54 -11.57 24.64
C PRO A 89 -15.37 -10.49 23.57
N ARG A 90 -14.15 -10.32 23.04
CA ARG A 90 -13.97 -9.55 21.82
C ARG A 90 -14.53 -10.41 20.71
N LYS A 91 -15.82 -10.22 20.40
CA LYS A 91 -16.39 -10.61 19.11
C LYS A 91 -15.38 -10.17 18.07
N ARG A 92 -14.61 -11.11 17.52
CA ARG A 92 -13.62 -10.78 16.51
C ARG A 92 -14.43 -10.26 15.34
N VAL A 93 -14.36 -8.95 15.13
CA VAL A 93 -15.00 -8.27 14.02
C VAL A 93 -14.28 -8.79 12.78
N MET A 94 -14.86 -9.80 12.13
CA MET A 94 -14.26 -10.42 10.96
C MET A 94 -14.10 -9.38 9.85
N PRO A 95 -12.98 -9.39 9.12
CA PRO A 95 -12.79 -8.48 8.01
C PRO A 95 -13.90 -8.70 6.98
N ARG A 96 -14.29 -7.62 6.28
CA ARG A 96 -15.27 -7.70 5.20
C ARG A 96 -14.74 -8.55 4.05
N ASP A 97 -15.61 -9.33 3.45
CA ASP A 97 -15.30 -10.15 2.28
C ASP A 97 -15.69 -9.39 1.01
N PHE A 98 -14.74 -8.60 0.48
CA PHE A 98 -14.98 -7.79 -0.72
C PHE A 98 -15.22 -8.62 -1.98
N VAL A 99 -14.74 -9.86 -2.03
CA VAL A 99 -14.93 -10.74 -3.20
C VAL A 99 -16.36 -11.26 -3.23
N ALA A 100 -16.86 -11.75 -2.08
CA ALA A 100 -18.25 -12.17 -1.96
C ALA A 100 -19.21 -10.98 -2.15
N MET A 101 -18.87 -9.82 -1.60
CA MET A 101 -19.66 -8.60 -1.71
C MET A 101 -19.69 -8.05 -3.13
N GLY A 102 -18.56 -8.08 -3.85
CA GLY A 102 -18.51 -7.68 -5.26
C GLY A 102 -19.34 -8.60 -6.16
N ARG A 103 -19.32 -9.91 -5.90
CA ARG A 103 -20.17 -10.86 -6.64
C ARG A 103 -21.66 -10.58 -6.42
N ALA A 104 -22.06 -10.44 -5.15
CA ALA A 104 -23.45 -10.17 -4.80
C ALA A 104 -23.94 -8.81 -5.34
N ALA A 105 -23.06 -7.78 -5.37
CA ALA A 105 -23.39 -6.51 -5.99
C ALA A 105 -23.69 -6.64 -7.50
N VAL A 106 -22.94 -7.50 -8.21
CA VAL A 106 -23.18 -7.79 -9.63
C VAL A 106 -24.48 -8.58 -9.83
N ASP A 107 -24.75 -9.55 -8.96
CA ASP A 107 -25.99 -10.34 -8.99
C ASP A 107 -27.23 -9.44 -8.78
N GLU A 108 -27.09 -8.39 -7.97
CA GLU A 108 -28.12 -7.36 -7.70
C GLU A 108 -28.17 -6.25 -8.79
N GLY A 109 -27.34 -6.36 -9.84
CA GLY A 109 -27.36 -5.46 -10.99
C GLY A 109 -26.59 -4.14 -10.80
N CYS A 110 -25.69 -4.05 -9.82
CA CYS A 110 -24.79 -2.89 -9.70
C CYS A 110 -23.82 -2.88 -10.87
N THR A 111 -23.83 -1.81 -11.67
CA THR A 111 -22.94 -1.65 -12.83
C THR A 111 -21.98 -0.49 -12.66
N LYS A 112 -22.35 0.52 -11.85
CA LYS A 112 -21.57 1.74 -11.66
C LYS A 112 -20.86 1.77 -10.31
N ALA A 113 -19.66 2.36 -10.27
CA ALA A 113 -18.87 2.49 -9.03
C ALA A 113 -19.61 3.16 -7.86
N ARG A 114 -20.53 4.11 -8.15
CA ARG A 114 -21.37 4.74 -7.10
C ARG A 114 -22.36 3.76 -6.49
N GLU A 115 -22.95 2.88 -7.28
CA GLU A 115 -23.88 1.84 -6.82
C GLU A 115 -23.13 0.83 -5.95
N PHE A 116 -21.92 0.42 -6.36
CA PHE A 116 -21.05 -0.41 -5.53
C PHE A 116 -20.73 0.23 -4.17
N ALA A 117 -20.45 1.54 -4.14
CA ALA A 117 -20.18 2.23 -2.88
C ALA A 117 -21.41 2.25 -1.95
N LEU A 118 -22.60 2.44 -2.50
CA LEU A 118 -23.87 2.36 -1.75
C LEU A 118 -24.12 0.92 -1.26
N TYR A 119 -23.88 -0.07 -2.13
CA TYR A 119 -24.00 -1.48 -1.80
C TYR A 119 -23.07 -1.90 -0.66
N TYR A 120 -21.81 -1.45 -0.68
CA TYR A 120 -20.83 -1.71 0.38
C TYR A 120 -21.15 -1.01 1.71
N GLY A 121 -21.94 0.06 1.66
CA GLY A 121 -22.50 0.70 2.85
C GLY A 121 -23.66 -0.09 3.45
N TYR A 122 -24.53 -0.64 2.59
CA TYR A 122 -25.75 -1.34 2.98
C TYR A 122 -25.52 -2.81 3.38
N MET A 123 -24.62 -3.51 2.69
CA MET A 123 -24.35 -4.93 2.89
C MET A 123 -23.06 -5.16 3.69
N ASP A 124 -23.16 -5.86 4.82
CA ASP A 124 -22.00 -6.22 5.67
C ASP A 124 -21.67 -7.72 5.58
N ILE A 125 -21.18 -8.15 4.42
CA ILE A 125 -20.70 -9.52 4.20
C ILE A 125 -19.26 -9.64 4.74
N ARG A 126 -19.05 -10.55 5.70
CA ARG A 126 -17.76 -10.75 6.37
C ARG A 126 -17.17 -12.12 6.04
N CYS A 127 -15.84 -12.18 6.08
CA CYS A 127 -15.10 -13.42 5.92
C CYS A 127 -15.54 -14.41 7.01
N LYS A 128 -15.78 -15.66 6.60
CA LYS A 128 -15.97 -16.76 7.56
C LYS A 128 -14.65 -16.98 8.30
N ASP A 129 -14.74 -17.25 9.60
CA ASP A 129 -13.61 -17.68 10.42
C ASP A 129 -13.10 -19.05 9.95
N LYS A 130 -12.27 -19.08 8.89
CA LYS A 130 -11.66 -20.31 8.37
C LYS A 130 -10.55 -20.85 9.27
N GLY A 131 -10.14 -20.08 10.29
CA GLY A 131 -8.98 -20.36 11.14
C GLY A 131 -9.28 -20.61 12.61
N ILE A 132 -10.54 -20.85 12.98
CA ILE A 132 -10.87 -21.30 14.33
C ILE A 132 -11.39 -22.73 14.20
N LEU A 133 -10.46 -23.68 14.04
CA LEU A 133 -10.61 -24.90 14.83
C LEU A 133 -10.92 -24.40 16.24
N ARG A 134 -12.10 -24.73 16.74
CA ARG A 134 -12.52 -24.39 18.09
C ARG A 134 -11.46 -24.98 19.03
N TYR A 135 -10.44 -24.20 19.39
CA TYR A 135 -9.51 -24.50 20.48
C TYR A 135 -10.23 -24.28 21.83
N GLY A 136 -11.46 -24.76 21.92
CA GLY A 136 -12.15 -25.11 23.15
C GLY A 136 -11.99 -26.60 23.42
N GLY A 137 -10.89 -27.22 22.97
CA GLY A 137 -10.50 -28.53 23.47
C GLY A 137 -10.28 -28.39 24.97
N LYS A 138 -10.89 -29.26 25.76
CA LYS A 138 -10.66 -29.32 27.21
C LYS A 138 -9.14 -29.46 27.41
N VAL A 139 -8.55 -28.51 28.14
CA VAL A 139 -7.16 -28.57 28.55
C VAL A 139 -6.99 -29.86 29.35
N PRO A 140 -6.09 -30.78 28.98
CA PRO A 140 -5.88 -32.01 29.74
C PRO A 140 -5.50 -31.68 31.20
N PRO A 141 -5.96 -32.47 32.18
CA PRO A 141 -5.51 -32.32 33.57
C PRO A 141 -3.98 -32.45 33.63
N GLY A 142 -3.29 -31.45 34.18
CA GLY A 142 -1.82 -31.40 34.26
C GLY A 142 -1.12 -30.57 33.17
N MET A 143 -1.85 -29.91 32.27
CA MET A 143 -1.23 -29.00 31.30
C MET A 143 -0.73 -27.71 31.97
N THR A 144 0.58 -27.50 31.95
CA THR A 144 1.21 -26.28 32.45
C THR A 144 0.96 -25.12 31.48
N PHE A 145 0.39 -24.02 31.99
CA PHE A 145 0.22 -22.79 31.21
C PHE A 145 1.54 -22.02 31.14
N GLY A 146 1.88 -21.53 29.94
CA GLY A 146 3.10 -20.77 29.70
C GLY A 146 3.59 -20.97 28.28
N LYS A 147 4.42 -20.05 27.80
CA LYS A 147 5.14 -20.27 26.54
C LYS A 147 6.32 -21.19 26.86
N PRO A 148 6.43 -22.40 26.27
CA PRO A 148 7.62 -23.22 26.46
C PRO A 148 8.85 -22.39 26.08
N PRO A 149 10.01 -22.61 26.73
CA PRO A 149 11.23 -21.93 26.35
C PRO A 149 11.43 -22.14 24.85
N ARG A 150 11.68 -21.05 24.12
CA ARG A 150 11.97 -21.14 22.68
C ARG A 150 13.14 -22.12 22.56
N PRO A 151 13.00 -23.22 21.79
CA PRO A 151 14.13 -24.11 21.60
C PRO A 151 15.29 -23.28 21.03
N PRO A 152 16.53 -23.44 21.53
CA PRO A 152 17.66 -22.75 20.96
C PRO A 152 17.74 -23.11 19.46
N THR A 153 18.18 -22.15 18.64
CA THR A 153 18.48 -22.46 17.24
C THR A 153 19.42 -23.66 17.21
N PRO A 154 19.04 -24.79 16.59
CA PRO A 154 19.85 -26.00 16.62
C PRO A 154 21.21 -25.67 16.01
N PHE A 155 22.27 -25.73 16.83
CA PHE A 155 23.62 -25.33 16.45
C PHE A 155 24.13 -26.10 15.22
N PHE A 156 23.68 -27.34 15.07
CA PHE A 156 23.97 -28.19 13.93
C PHE A 156 23.51 -27.59 12.59
N ASP A 157 22.31 -26.99 12.54
CA ASP A 157 21.79 -26.38 11.32
C ASP A 157 22.58 -25.11 10.92
N LEU A 158 23.22 -24.45 11.88
CA LEU A 158 24.15 -23.34 11.63
C LEU A 158 25.48 -23.83 11.05
N MET A 159 26.06 -24.89 11.64
CA MET A 159 27.31 -25.50 11.17
C MET A 159 27.17 -26.11 9.77
N GLN A 160 26.01 -26.67 9.47
CA GLN A 160 25.70 -27.24 8.15
C GLN A 160 25.20 -26.21 7.14
N HIS A 161 25.10 -24.94 7.51
CA HIS A 161 24.57 -23.87 6.65
C HIS A 161 23.16 -24.14 6.09
N ARG A 162 22.32 -24.91 6.79
CA ARG A 162 20.98 -25.27 6.29
C ARG A 162 20.09 -24.04 6.03
N TYR A 163 20.25 -22.98 6.83
CA TYR A 163 19.53 -21.73 6.60
C TYR A 163 19.95 -21.02 5.31
N LYS A 164 21.21 -21.16 4.88
CA LYS A 164 21.66 -20.68 3.57
C LYS A 164 20.97 -21.47 2.46
N GLU A 165 20.90 -22.80 2.59
CA GLU A 165 20.25 -23.67 1.61
C GLU A 165 18.75 -23.36 1.50
N LEU A 166 18.04 -23.26 2.62
CA LEU A 166 16.63 -22.86 2.66
C LEU A 166 16.39 -21.51 1.99
N TRP A 167 17.26 -20.54 2.25
CA TRP A 167 17.16 -19.23 1.61
C TRP A 167 17.38 -19.31 0.09
N MET A 168 18.37 -20.09 -0.36
CA MET A 168 18.63 -20.30 -1.79
C MET A 168 17.45 -21.00 -2.48
N GLU A 169 16.82 -21.98 -1.82
CA GLU A 169 15.60 -22.63 -2.31
C GLU A 169 14.43 -21.66 -2.42
N GLU A 170 14.23 -20.81 -1.40
CA GLU A 170 13.19 -19.79 -1.43
C GLU A 170 13.43 -18.79 -2.57
N GLN A 171 14.68 -18.34 -2.78
CA GLN A 171 15.01 -17.47 -3.91
C GLN A 171 14.73 -18.17 -5.26
N ARG A 172 15.14 -19.44 -5.41
CA ARG A 172 14.84 -20.22 -6.62
C ARG A 172 13.33 -20.34 -6.86
N ALA A 173 12.55 -20.61 -5.80
CA ALA A 173 11.10 -20.69 -5.88
C ALA A 173 10.48 -19.34 -6.28
N ARG A 174 10.93 -18.23 -5.69
CA ARG A 174 10.51 -16.86 -6.06
C ARG A 174 10.80 -16.56 -7.52
N THR A 175 12.00 -16.86 -8.01
CA THR A 175 12.37 -16.66 -9.41
C THR A 175 11.51 -17.51 -10.36
N ARG A 176 11.23 -18.78 -10.01
CA ARG A 176 10.31 -19.63 -10.79
C ARG A 176 8.90 -19.03 -10.88
N VAL A 177 8.35 -18.58 -9.74
CA VAL A 177 7.02 -17.93 -9.71
C VAL A 177 7.02 -16.65 -10.55
N GLN A 178 8.04 -15.79 -10.41
CA GLN A 178 8.17 -14.58 -11.23
C GLN A 178 8.27 -14.91 -12.72
N HIS A 179 9.05 -15.92 -13.11
CA HIS A 179 9.17 -16.33 -14.50
C HIS A 179 7.86 -16.90 -15.05
N MET A 180 7.11 -17.67 -14.25
CA MET A 180 5.77 -18.13 -14.62
C MET A 180 4.77 -16.97 -14.74
N MET A 181 4.81 -15.99 -13.84
CA MET A 181 3.99 -14.77 -13.95
C MET A 181 4.35 -13.96 -15.19
N LYS A 182 5.64 -13.80 -15.50
CA LYS A 182 6.12 -13.14 -16.72
C LYS A 182 5.68 -13.88 -17.99
N LYS A 183 5.71 -15.22 -18.00
CA LYS A 183 5.18 -16.03 -19.11
C LYS A 183 3.66 -15.95 -19.27
N LYS A 184 2.92 -15.63 -18.20
CA LYS A 184 1.46 -15.46 -18.22
C LYS A 184 1.00 -14.05 -18.60
N ILE A 185 1.89 -13.06 -18.53
CA ILE A 185 1.70 -11.81 -19.26
C ILE A 185 1.87 -12.23 -20.72
N GLY A 186 0.74 -12.44 -21.41
CA GLY A 186 0.70 -12.95 -22.78
C GLY A 186 1.60 -12.15 -23.73
N GLU A 187 1.83 -12.70 -24.93
CA GLU A 187 2.58 -12.04 -26.01
C GLU A 187 2.35 -10.53 -25.96
N VAL A 188 3.44 -9.80 -25.71
CA VAL A 188 3.43 -8.35 -25.71
C VAL A 188 2.81 -7.96 -27.04
N ARG A 189 1.55 -7.48 -27.02
CA ARG A 189 0.88 -7.05 -28.24
C ARG A 189 1.78 -6.01 -28.87
N GLU A 190 2.27 -6.32 -30.05
CA GLU A 190 3.08 -5.38 -30.79
C GLU A 190 2.26 -4.10 -30.98
N ASN A 191 2.85 -2.97 -30.58
CA ASN A 191 2.23 -1.69 -30.84
C ASN A 191 2.17 -1.49 -32.36
N ARG A 192 1.19 -0.71 -32.83
CA ARG A 192 1.01 -0.43 -34.26
C ARG A 192 2.31 0.02 -34.95
N THR A 193 3.19 0.70 -34.22
CA THR A 193 4.50 1.15 -34.71
C THR A 193 5.51 0.02 -34.92
N SER A 194 5.58 -0.99 -34.05
CA SER A 194 6.44 -2.16 -34.27
C SER A 194 5.88 -3.03 -35.39
N PHE A 195 4.56 -3.21 -35.45
CA PHE A 195 3.90 -3.92 -36.53
C PHE A 195 4.17 -3.27 -37.91
N LEU A 196 4.07 -1.94 -38.01
CA LEU A 196 4.33 -1.21 -39.26
C LEU A 196 5.81 -1.17 -39.68
N ARG A 197 6.74 -1.47 -38.78
CA ARG A 197 8.16 -1.65 -39.11
C ARG A 197 8.43 -2.99 -39.77
N THR A 198 7.77 -4.04 -39.29
CA THR A 198 7.88 -5.40 -39.85
C THR A 198 7.03 -5.55 -41.11
N HIS A 199 5.91 -4.83 -41.16
CA HIS A 199 4.94 -4.85 -42.27
C HIS A 199 4.72 -3.42 -42.79
N PRO A 200 5.62 -2.90 -43.64
CA PRO A 200 5.40 -1.61 -44.29
C PRO A 200 4.10 -1.68 -45.11
N LEU A 201 3.30 -0.62 -45.05
CA LEU A 201 2.09 -0.53 -45.86
C LEU A 201 2.48 -0.47 -47.34
N PRO A 202 1.67 -1.05 -48.24
CA PRO A 202 1.90 -0.89 -49.67
C PRO A 202 1.95 0.61 -49.99
N VAL A 203 2.99 1.02 -50.71
CA VAL A 203 3.18 2.41 -51.14
C VAL A 203 1.97 2.78 -51.98
N LYS A 204 1.17 3.73 -51.48
CA LYS A 204 0.08 4.29 -52.29
C LYS A 204 0.75 5.12 -53.37
N GLU A 205 0.42 4.86 -54.62
CA GLU A 205 0.78 5.77 -55.71
C GLU A 205 0.10 7.11 -55.42
N GLU A 206 0.87 8.05 -54.88
CA GLU A 206 0.38 9.38 -54.56
C GLU A 206 0.10 10.10 -55.87
N SER A 207 -1.16 10.06 -56.32
CA SER A 207 -1.64 10.93 -57.39
C SER A 207 -1.69 12.36 -56.86
N PHE A 208 -0.54 13.03 -56.88
CA PHE A 208 -0.47 14.45 -56.59
C PHE A 208 -1.35 15.19 -57.59
N TRP A 209 -2.30 16.00 -57.08
CA TRP A 209 -3.14 16.81 -57.92
C TRP A 209 -2.27 17.75 -58.78
N HIS A 210 -2.34 17.60 -60.10
CA HIS A 210 -1.73 18.52 -61.05
C HIS A 210 -2.74 18.97 -62.10
N LEU A 211 -2.56 20.17 -62.64
CA LEU A 211 -3.44 20.72 -63.67
C LEU A 211 -3.28 19.96 -65.00
N ARG A 212 -4.40 19.63 -65.67
CA ARG A 212 -4.42 18.89 -66.97
C ARG A 212 -3.52 19.49 -68.04
N ARG A 213 -3.36 20.81 -68.06
CA ARG A 213 -2.48 21.51 -69.03
C ARG A 213 -0.99 21.11 -68.91
N PHE A 214 -0.59 20.55 -67.77
CA PHE A 214 0.80 20.13 -67.52
C PHE A 214 1.03 18.64 -67.78
N GLU A 215 0.02 17.84 -68.13
CA GLU A 215 0.20 16.42 -68.51
C GLU A 215 1.06 16.27 -69.77
N LYS A 216 0.94 17.21 -70.70
CA LYS A 216 1.66 17.19 -71.99
C LYS A 216 2.96 18.01 -71.95
N ALA A 217 3.24 18.70 -70.86
CA ALA A 217 4.41 19.55 -70.73
C ALA A 217 5.64 18.72 -70.35
N LYS A 218 6.67 18.72 -71.20
CA LYS A 218 7.95 18.06 -70.88
C LYS A 218 8.64 18.85 -69.76
N PRO A 219 9.31 18.17 -68.80
CA PRO A 219 10.12 18.84 -67.79
C PRO A 219 11.15 19.75 -68.46
N HIS A 220 11.15 21.03 -68.08
CA HIS A 220 12.08 22.00 -68.64
C HIS A 220 13.50 21.83 -68.10
N LEU A 221 13.62 21.31 -66.88
CA LEU A 221 14.89 21.07 -66.21
C LEU A 221 15.21 19.56 -66.21
N ARG A 222 16.39 19.20 -66.74
CA ARG A 222 16.99 17.88 -66.54
C ARG A 222 17.87 17.95 -65.31
N THR A 223 17.33 17.52 -64.17
CA THR A 223 18.06 17.48 -62.89
C THR A 223 18.96 16.25 -62.76
N PHE A 224 18.76 15.23 -63.59
CA PHE A 224 19.57 14.01 -63.60
C PHE A 224 20.55 14.05 -64.78
N PRO A 225 21.83 13.64 -64.57
CA PRO A 225 22.81 13.53 -65.64
C PRO A 225 22.36 12.58 -66.77
N ASP A 226 21.77 11.44 -66.39
CA ASP A 226 21.40 10.36 -67.31
C ASP A 226 19.93 9.91 -67.13
N PRO A 227 19.27 9.41 -68.19
CA PRO A 227 17.92 8.86 -68.06
C PRO A 227 17.88 7.61 -67.15
N GLU A 228 18.96 6.83 -67.12
CA GLU A 228 19.09 5.64 -66.28
C GLU A 228 19.23 6.00 -64.79
N SER A 229 19.99 7.07 -64.48
CA SER A 229 20.12 7.56 -63.10
C SER A 229 18.78 8.09 -62.56
N ARG A 230 17.95 8.69 -63.42
CA ARG A 230 16.58 9.08 -63.07
C ARG A 230 15.70 7.88 -62.72
N GLN A 231 15.72 6.83 -63.53
CA GLN A 231 14.92 5.61 -63.27
C GLN A 231 15.38 4.93 -61.98
N LYS A 232 16.69 4.86 -61.75
CA LYS A 232 17.29 4.31 -60.52
C LYS A 232 16.94 5.10 -59.27
N ALA A 233 16.86 6.43 -59.36
CA ALA A 233 16.43 7.28 -58.25
C ALA A 233 14.94 7.09 -57.92
N LEU A 234 14.08 6.96 -58.95
CA LEU A 234 12.66 6.69 -58.76
C LEU A 234 12.41 5.28 -58.20
N SER A 235 13.19 4.28 -58.61
CA SER A 235 13.08 2.92 -58.07
C SER A 235 13.62 2.79 -56.64
N ALA A 236 14.56 3.63 -56.22
CA ALA A 236 15.09 3.62 -54.85
C ALA A 236 14.12 4.24 -53.82
N SER A 237 13.10 4.97 -54.25
CA SER A 237 12.02 5.50 -53.41
C SER A 237 10.81 4.57 -53.26
N HIS A 238 10.87 3.36 -53.84
CA HIS A 238 9.88 2.29 -53.71
C HIS A 238 10.36 1.21 -52.73
#